data_AF-A0A2X2YP32-F1
#
_entry.id   AF-A0A2X2YP32-F1
#
_cell.length_a   1.000
_cell.length_b   1.000
_cell.length_c   1.000
_cell.angle_alpha   90.00
_cell.angle_beta   90.00
_cell.angle_gamma   90.00
#
_symmetry.space_group_name_H-M   'P 1'
#
loop_
_entity.id
_entity.type
_entity.pdbx_description
1 polymer ?
#
loop_
_entity_poly.entity_id
_entity_poly.type
_entity_poly.pdbx_seq_one_letter_code
_entity_poly.pdbx_strand_id
1 'polypeptide(L)' 'MLDTAIAALKTSVADDDVKKAEAAAAIDKTNRGLKNSLNNVLTVRAELGTQLSELDSLDSLGSERALGQAQQDE' A
#
# COMPACT_ATOMS: atom_id res chain seq x y z
N MET A 1 16.37 -4.38 -2.71
CA MET A 1 16.22 -4.68 -1.27
C MET A 1 15.82 -6.13 -1.06
N LEU A 2 14.75 -6.60 -1.71
CA LEU A 2 14.39 -8.02 -1.71
C LEU A 2 15.52 -8.91 -2.23
N ASP A 3 16.17 -8.54 -3.35
CA ASP A 3 17.31 -9.30 -3.87
C ASP A 3 18.46 -9.41 -2.86
N THR A 4 18.70 -8.35 -2.08
CA THR A 4 19.71 -8.32 -1.03
C THR A 4 19.36 -9.28 0.12
N ALA A 5 18.10 -9.29 0.58
CA ALA A 5 17.65 -10.26 1.58
C ALA A 5 17.67 -11.70 1.05
N ILE A 6 17.25 -11.92 -0.20
CA ILE A 6 17.29 -13.23 -0.84
C ILE A 6 18.74 -13.72 -0.95
N ALA A 7 19.69 -12.85 -1.32
CA ALA A 7 21.11 -13.19 -1.36
C ALA A 7 21.66 -13.49 0.04
N ALA A 8 21.29 -12.71 1.05
CA ALA A 8 21.68 -12.94 2.45
C ALA A 8 21.16 -14.30 2.95
N LEU A 9 19.90 -14.64 2.67
CA LEU A 9 19.28 -15.93 3.04
C LEU A 9 19.93 -17.13 2.33
N LYS A 10 20.53 -16.93 1.16
CA LYS A 10 21.25 -17.97 0.42
C LYS A 10 22.70 -18.15 0.88
N THR A 11 23.22 -17.21 1.66
CA THR A 11 24.61 -17.25 2.12
C THR A 11 24.71 -18.05 3.40
N SER A 12 25.52 -19.11 3.41
CA SER A 12 25.80 -19.87 4.64
C SER A 12 26.61 -19.01 5.61
N VAL A 13 26.09 -18.87 6.83
CA VAL A 13 26.72 -18.09 7.90
C VAL A 13 27.58 -18.94 8.84
N ALA A 14 27.49 -20.28 8.79
CA ALA A 14 28.22 -21.22 9.65
C ALA A 14 28.33 -20.72 11.12
N ASP A 15 29.46 -20.95 11.79
CA ASP A 15 29.77 -20.37 13.11
C ASP A 15 30.47 -18.99 13.00
N ASP A 16 30.32 -18.30 11.87
CA ASP A 16 30.91 -16.99 11.63
C ASP A 16 29.96 -15.89 12.10
N ASP A 17 30.25 -15.34 13.28
CA ASP A 17 29.40 -14.33 13.92
C ASP A 17 29.32 -13.01 13.12
N VAL A 18 30.34 -12.69 12.32
CA VAL A 18 30.31 -11.50 11.44
C VAL A 18 29.27 -11.73 10.34
N LYS A 19 29.30 -12.89 9.68
CA LYS A 19 28.33 -13.22 8.63
C LYS A 19 26.90 -13.32 9.16
N LYS A 20 26.72 -13.85 10.39
CA LYS A 20 25.41 -13.85 11.06
C LYS A 20 24.89 -12.43 11.25
N ALA A 21 25.73 -11.51 11.75
CA ALA A 21 25.36 -10.13 11.96
C ALA A 21 25.02 -9.40 10.65
N GLU A 22 25.80 -9.62 9.59
CA GLU A 22 25.54 -9.06 8.26
C GLU A 22 24.21 -9.56 7.67
N ALA A 23 23.94 -10.86 7.76
CA ALA A 23 22.69 -11.46 7.30
C ALA A 23 21.49 -10.89 8.07
N ALA A 24 21.58 -10.78 9.40
CA ALA A 24 20.55 -10.18 10.23
C ALA A 24 20.29 -8.70 9.84
N ALA A 25 21.36 -7.91 9.66
CA ALA A 25 21.24 -6.52 9.25
C ALA A 25 20.57 -6.35 7.88
N ALA A 26 20.88 -7.24 6.91
CA ALA A 26 20.26 -7.23 5.59
C ALA A 26 18.76 -7.55 5.64
N ILE A 27 18.38 -8.54 6.46
CA ILE A 27 16.98 -8.92 6.69
C ILE A 27 16.23 -7.79 7.38
N ASP A 28 16.79 -7.22 8.46
CA ASP A 28 16.17 -6.12 9.20
C ASP A 28 15.96 -4.88 8.34
N LYS A 29 16.95 -4.52 7.52
CA LYS A 29 16.83 -3.42 6.56
C LYS A 29 15.70 -3.69 5.57
N THR A 30 15.59 -4.92 5.08
CA THR A 30 14.54 -5.31 4.14
C THR A 30 13.16 -5.28 4.78
N ASN A 31 13.02 -5.80 6.00
CA ASN A 31 11.78 -5.75 6.77
C ASN A 31 11.30 -4.31 7.01
N ARG A 32 12.20 -3.39 7.34
CA ARG A 32 11.87 -1.96 7.44
C ARG A 32 11.40 -1.38 6.11
N GLY A 33 12.10 -1.69 5.01
CA GLY A 33 11.70 -1.27 3.67
C GLY A 33 10.31 -1.77 3.30
N LEU A 34 10.01 -3.05 3.53
CA LEU A 34 8.71 -3.65 3.27
C LEU A 34 7.60 -3.01 4.10
N LYS A 35 7.83 -2.74 5.40
CA LYS A 35 6.88 -2.02 6.25
C LYS A 35 6.58 -0.62 5.70
N ASN A 36 7.60 0.11 5.25
CA ASN A 36 7.41 1.43 4.67
C ASN A 36 6.61 1.36 3.36
N SER A 37 6.94 0.42 2.47
CA SER A 37 6.18 0.20 1.23
C SER A 37 4.73 -0.19 1.51
N LEU A 38 4.49 -1.08 2.49
CA LEU A 38 3.15 -1.46 2.91
C LEU A 38 2.37 -0.27 3.45
N ASN A 39 2.98 0.57 4.30
CA ASN A 39 2.34 1.77 4.82
C ASN A 39 1.94 2.72 3.68
N ASN A 40 2.80 2.93 2.69
CA ASN A 40 2.47 3.75 1.52
C ASN A 40 1.26 3.18 0.76
N VAL A 41 1.22 1.86 0.55
CA VAL A 41 0.07 1.20 -0.09
C VAL A 41 -1.20 1.36 0.75
N LEU A 42 -1.12 1.24 2.07
CA LEU A 42 -2.26 1.43 2.96
C LEU A 42 -2.78 2.88 2.92
N THR A 43 -1.88 3.87 2.87
CA THR A 43 -2.25 5.27 2.71
C THR A 43 -2.99 5.50 1.39
N VAL A 44 -2.44 5.02 0.27
CA VAL A 44 -3.09 5.15 -1.05
C VAL A 44 -4.44 4.44 -1.06
N ARG A 45 -4.56 3.27 -0.44
CA ARG A 45 -5.84 2.55 -0.32
C ARG A 45 -6.88 3.31 0.51
N ALA A 46 -6.47 3.97 1.58
CA ALA A 46 -7.36 4.78 2.40
C ALA A 46 -7.87 5.99 1.61
N GLU A 47 -6.97 6.69 0.91
CA GLU A 47 -7.32 7.81 0.03
C GLU A 47 -8.30 7.39 -1.07
N LEU A 48 -8.02 6.26 -1.75
CA LEU A 48 -8.91 5.71 -2.76
C LEU A 48 -10.30 5.38 -2.18
N GLY A 49 -10.36 4.84 -0.97
CA GLY A 49 -11.64 4.58 -0.28
C GLY A 49 -12.46 5.85 -0.06
N THR A 50 -11.82 6.95 0.34
CA THR A 50 -12.47 8.26 0.46
C THR A 50 -12.96 8.77 -0.90
N GLN A 51 -12.13 8.67 -1.94
CA GLN A 51 -12.50 9.12 -3.29
C GLN A 51 -13.67 8.31 -3.87
N LEU A 52 -13.72 6.99 -3.64
CA LEU A 52 -14.85 6.17 -4.05
C LEU A 52 -16.15 6.57 -3.33
N SER A 53 -16.08 6.86 -2.02
CA SER A 53 -17.25 7.36 -1.27
C SER A 53 -17.72 8.73 -1.78
N GLU A 54 -16.81 9.58 -2.24
CA GLU A 54 -17.15 10.86 -2.86
C GLU A 54 -17.81 10.65 -4.23
N LEU A 55 -17.31 9.73 -5.05
CA LEU A 55 -17.93 9.37 -6.33
C LEU A 55 -19.37 8.85 -6.16
N ASP A 56 -19.61 7.99 -5.17
CA ASP A 56 -20.98 7.51 -4.86
C ASP A 56 -21.91 8.67 -4.46
N SER A 57 -21.40 9.63 -3.70
CA SER A 57 -22.16 10.83 -3.31
C SER A 57 -22.46 11.73 -4.51
N LEU A 58 -21.51 11.89 -5.42
CA LEU A 58 -21.68 12.65 -6.67
C LEU A 58 -22.67 11.99 -7.62
N ASP A 59 -22.68 10.65 -7.70
CA ASP A 59 -23.66 9.89 -8.50
C ASP A 59 -25.08 10.06 -7.97
N SER A 60 -25.27 9.95 -6.65
CA SER A 60 -26.56 10.23 -5.99
C SER A 60 -27.04 11.65 -6.28
N LEU A 61 -26.16 12.64 -6.11
CA LEU A 61 -26.48 14.04 -6.38
C LEU A 61 -26.82 14.29 -7.86
N GLY A 62 -26.12 13.63 -8.78
CA GLY A 62 -26.41 13.67 -10.21
C GLY A 62 -27.79 13.13 -10.53
N SER A 63 -28.15 11.97 -9.95
CA SER A 63 -29.46 11.35 -10.09
C SER A 63 -30.59 12.22 -9.55
N GLU A 64 -30.40 12.82 -8.37
CA GLU A 64 -31.37 13.76 -7.78
C GLU A 64 -31.59 14.98 -8.66
N ARG A 65 -30.52 15.57 -9.22
CA ARG A 65 -30.62 16.71 -10.14
C ARG A 65 -31.34 16.36 -11.43
N ALA A 66 -31.05 15.19 -12.00
CA ALA A 66 -31.72 14.73 -13.22
C ALA A 66 -33.22 14.55 -12.99
N LEU A 67 -33.61 13.96 -11.85
CA LEU A 67 -35.02 13.82 -11.47
C LEU A 67 -35.69 15.18 -11.27
N GLY A 68 -35.04 16.10 -10.56
CA GLY A 68 -35.57 17.44 -10.31
C GLY A 68 -35.76 18.25 -11.60
N GLN A 69 -34.85 18.11 -12.58
CA GLN A 69 -35.01 18.72 -13.90
C GLN A 69 -36.18 18.11 -14.67
N ALA A 70 -36.29 16.77 -14.69
CA ALA A 70 -37.40 16.09 -15.36
C ALA A 70 -38.77 16.51 -14.80
N GLN A 71 -38.88 16.72 -13.48
CA GLN A 71 -40.11 17.18 -12.83
C GLN A 71 -40.44 18.66 -13.10
N GLN A 72 -39.45 19.48 -13.46
CA GLN A 72 -39.66 20.90 -13.78
C GLN A 72 -40.10 21.11 -15.24
N ASP A 73 -39.72 20.20 -16.12
CA ASP A 73 -39.99 20.25 -17.57
C ASP A 73 -41.35 19.60 -17.95
N GLU A 74 -42.11 19.07 -16.98
CA GLU A 74 -43.44 18.43 -17.12
C GLU A 74 -44.58 19.38 -16.69
#